data_AF-A0A6M1SE92-F1
#
_entry.id   AF-A0A6M1SE92-F1
#
_cell.length_a   1.000
_cell.length_b   1.000
_cell.length_c   1.000
_cell.angle_alpha   90.00
_cell.angle_beta   90.00
_cell.angle_gamma   90.00
#
_symmetry.space_group_name_H-M   'P 1'
#
loop_
_entity.id
_entity.type
_entity.pdbx_description
1 polymer ?
#
loop_
_entity_poly.entity_id
_entity_poly.type
_entity_poly.pdbx_seq_one_letter_code
_entity_poly.pdbx_strand_id
1 'polypeptide(L)'
;MRHILSAALLLVLASPLPATAQSDWPAEKCRLYEGYWTEALERFGSDDLNYNFIAANENFIAAGCSEKGTACPRSTQELDIANALSILMINAGAASTFLPFHCPLESGD
;
A
#
# COMPACT_ATOMS: atom_id res chain seq x y z
N MET A 1 25.64 -70.37 12.21
CA MET A 1 25.35 -69.11 12.93
C MET A 1 24.72 -68.14 11.95
N ARG A 2 23.42 -67.84 12.10
CA ARG A 2 22.69 -66.82 11.34
C ARG A 2 22.93 -65.49 12.04
N HIS A 3 23.64 -64.56 11.41
CA HIS A 3 23.61 -63.15 11.80
C HIS A 3 22.79 -62.41 10.73
N ILE A 4 21.53 -62.19 11.08
CA ILE A 4 20.68 -61.13 10.52
C ILE A 4 21.15 -59.82 11.17
N LEU A 5 20.77 -58.67 10.58
CA LEU A 5 20.90 -57.26 11.03
C LEU A 5 21.98 -56.48 10.24
N SER A 6 21.72 -55.35 9.60
CA SER A 6 20.56 -54.45 9.60
C SER A 6 20.56 -53.61 8.31
N ALA A 7 19.42 -53.52 7.64
CA ALA A 7 19.18 -52.46 6.65
C ALA A 7 18.94 -51.15 7.42
N ALA A 8 19.93 -50.25 7.40
CA ALA A 8 19.77 -48.91 7.94
C ALA A 8 18.86 -48.10 7.00
N LEU A 9 17.58 -48.02 7.37
CA LEU A 9 16.59 -47.16 6.72
C LEU A 9 16.92 -45.69 7.06
N LEU A 10 17.52 -44.99 6.10
CA LEU A 10 17.73 -43.54 6.15
C LEU A 10 16.36 -42.83 6.06
N LEU A 11 15.78 -42.54 7.22
CA LEU A 11 14.65 -41.61 7.36
C LEU A 11 15.15 -40.21 7.01
N VAL A 12 14.88 -39.77 5.77
CA VAL A 12 15.00 -38.37 5.38
C VAL A 12 13.95 -37.58 6.17
N LEU A 13 14.42 -36.81 7.15
CA LEU A 13 13.60 -35.83 7.86
C LEU A 13 13.15 -34.77 6.85
N ALA A 14 11.90 -34.86 6.39
CA ALA A 14 11.25 -33.78 5.66
C ALA A 14 11.02 -32.63 6.65
N SER A 15 11.97 -31.70 6.74
CA SER A 15 11.77 -30.45 7.47
C SER A 15 10.65 -29.67 6.77
N PRO A 16 9.59 -29.23 7.48
CA PRO A 16 8.61 -28.33 6.89
C PRO A 16 9.35 -27.05 6.50
N LEU A 17 9.24 -26.66 5.23
CA LEU A 17 9.68 -25.35 4.78
C LEU A 17 8.95 -24.31 5.64
N PRO A 18 9.64 -23.28 6.17
CA PRO A 18 8.96 -22.21 6.87
C PRO A 18 7.90 -21.62 5.93
N ALA A 19 6.66 -21.57 6.38
CA ALA A 19 5.61 -20.82 5.70
C ALA A 19 6.16 -19.40 5.49
N THR A 20 6.20 -18.94 4.24
CA THR A 20 6.64 -17.58 3.92
C THR A 20 5.73 -16.63 4.66
N ALA A 21 6.22 -16.00 5.74
CA ALA A 21 5.48 -14.94 6.42
C ALA A 21 5.12 -13.89 5.37
N GLN A 22 3.82 -13.64 5.20
CA GLN A 22 3.35 -12.59 4.31
C GLN A 22 4.02 -11.29 4.77
N SER A 23 4.67 -10.58 3.86
CA SER A 23 5.32 -9.32 4.20
C SER A 23 4.27 -8.33 4.71
N ASP A 24 4.48 -7.76 5.89
CA ASP A 24 3.62 -6.71 6.47
C ASP A 24 3.78 -5.35 5.76
N TRP A 25 4.67 -5.28 4.77
CA TRP A 25 4.99 -4.06 4.06
C TRP A 25 3.80 -3.36 3.39
N PRO A 26 2.81 -4.04 2.77
CA PRO A 26 1.61 -3.38 2.27
C PRO A 26 0.81 -2.67 3.38
N ALA A 27 0.70 -3.27 4.57
CA ALA A 27 0.00 -2.68 5.71
C ALA A 27 0.78 -1.48 6.28
N GLU A 28 2.11 -1.58 6.35
CA GLU A 28 2.99 -0.47 6.72
C GLU A 28 2.81 0.74 5.80
N LYS A 29 2.81 0.53 4.48
CA LYS A 29 2.57 1.61 3.50
C LYS A 29 1.21 2.28 3.70
N CYS A 30 0.17 1.52 4.03
CA CYS A 30 -1.15 2.08 4.24
C CYS A 30 -1.20 2.98 5.47
N ARG A 31 -0.61 2.53 6.59
CA ARG A 31 -0.52 3.35 7.80
C ARG A 31 0.33 4.61 7.60
N LEU A 32 1.44 4.51 6.87
CA LEU A 32 2.25 5.69 6.51
C LEU A 32 1.41 6.70 5.71
N TYR A 33 0.68 6.20 4.71
CA TYR A 33 -0.18 7.04 3.87
C TYR A 33 -1.30 7.71 4.66
N GLU A 34 -2.01 6.98 5.53
CA GLU A 34 -3.04 7.53 6.42
C GLU A 34 -2.51 8.64 7.33
N GLY A 35 -1.32 8.42 7.92
CA GLY A 35 -0.63 9.44 8.72
C GLY A 35 -0.34 10.71 7.91
N TYR A 36 0.30 10.56 6.75
CA TYR A 36 0.62 11.70 5.89
C TYR A 36 -0.62 12.40 5.32
N TRP A 37 -1.70 11.67 5.06
CA TRP A 37 -2.98 12.26 4.65
C TRP A 37 -3.54 13.19 5.74
N THR A 38 -3.55 12.71 6.98
CA THR A 38 -3.99 13.50 8.14
C THR A 38 -3.14 14.76 8.30
N GLU A 39 -1.81 14.61 8.28
CA GLU A 39 -0.87 15.74 8.38
C GLU A 39 -1.03 16.74 7.21
N ALA A 40 -1.33 16.26 6.00
CA ALA A 40 -1.56 17.12 4.85
C ALA A 40 -2.83 17.96 5.03
N LEU A 41 -3.94 17.37 5.49
CA LEU A 41 -5.17 18.13 5.76
C LEU A 41 -4.96 19.21 6.84
N GLU A 42 -4.22 18.90 7.89
CA GLU A 42 -3.87 19.88 8.93
C GLU A 42 -3.00 21.01 8.39
N ARG A 43 -2.06 20.69 7.49
CA ARG A 43 -1.09 21.66 6.96
C ARG A 43 -1.67 22.57 5.87
N PHE A 44 -2.41 21.99 4.93
CA PHE A 44 -2.90 22.69 3.74
C PHE A 44 -4.29 23.31 3.96
N GLY A 45 -5.04 22.85 4.97
CA GLY A 45 -6.43 23.21 5.15
C GLY A 45 -7.35 22.53 4.13
N SER A 46 -8.65 22.84 4.19
CA SER A 46 -9.68 22.18 3.37
C SER A 46 -10.53 23.14 2.54
N ASP A 47 -10.11 24.40 2.41
CA ASP A 47 -10.94 25.47 1.83
C ASP A 47 -11.21 25.32 0.33
N ASP A 48 -10.30 24.68 -0.42
CA ASP A 48 -10.39 24.46 -1.87
C ASP A 48 -10.23 22.97 -2.24
N LEU A 49 -10.75 22.09 -1.37
CA LEU A 49 -10.78 20.65 -1.60
C LEU A 49 -12.18 20.19 -2.02
N ASN A 50 -12.24 19.53 -3.17
CA ASN A 50 -13.41 18.84 -3.65
C ASN A 50 -13.70 17.63 -2.75
N TYR A 51 -14.96 17.48 -2.36
CA TYR A 51 -15.42 16.35 -1.56
C TYR A 51 -15.08 14.99 -2.20
N ASN A 52 -15.12 14.88 -3.53
CA ASN A 52 -14.76 13.65 -4.23
C ASN A 52 -13.28 13.30 -4.08
N PHE A 53 -12.40 14.31 -4.01
CA PHE A 53 -10.97 14.08 -3.76
C PHE A 53 -10.77 13.57 -2.33
N ILE A 54 -11.37 14.22 -1.34
CA ILE A 54 -11.31 13.79 0.06
C ILE A 54 -11.82 12.35 0.20
N ALA A 55 -13.05 12.09 -0.27
CA ALA A 55 -13.69 10.79 -0.17
C ALA A 55 -12.89 9.69 -0.89
N ALA A 56 -12.25 9.97 -2.03
CA ALA A 56 -11.42 8.98 -2.72
C ALA A 56 -10.18 8.58 -1.90
N ASN A 57 -9.50 9.54 -1.26
CA ASN A 57 -8.35 9.22 -0.40
C ASN A 57 -8.79 8.47 0.87
N GLU A 58 -9.91 8.88 1.49
CA GLU A 58 -10.47 8.21 2.68
C GLU A 58 -10.97 6.80 2.38
N ASN A 59 -11.64 6.58 1.25
CA ASN A 59 -12.06 5.25 0.81
C ASN A 59 -10.87 4.34 0.53
N PHE A 60 -9.81 4.87 -0.08
CA PHE A 60 -8.57 4.13 -0.30
C PHE A 60 -7.97 3.65 1.03
N ILE A 61 -7.92 4.51 2.06
CA ILE A 61 -7.47 4.17 3.41
C ILE A 61 -8.39 3.11 4.04
N ALA A 62 -9.70 3.31 3.99
CA ALA A 62 -10.70 2.39 4.56
C ALA A 62 -10.65 0.99 3.92
N ALA A 63 -10.30 0.90 2.64
CA ALA A 63 -10.10 -0.36 1.91
C ALA A 63 -8.72 -1.01 2.16
N GLY A 64 -7.94 -0.51 3.12
CA GLY A 64 -6.60 -1.01 3.43
C GLY A 64 -5.59 -0.71 2.33
N CYS A 65 -5.78 0.38 1.58
CA CYS A 65 -4.90 0.83 0.51
C CYS A 65 -4.69 -0.21 -0.61
N SER A 66 -5.74 -0.99 -0.89
CA SER A 66 -5.69 -2.13 -1.83
C SER A 66 -6.42 -1.85 -3.16
N GLU A 67 -7.28 -0.83 -3.20
CA GLU A 67 -8.03 -0.47 -4.39
C GLU A 67 -7.18 0.30 -5.41
N LYS A 68 -7.53 0.16 -6.69
CA LYS A 68 -6.89 0.94 -7.75
C LYS A 68 -7.28 2.41 -7.59
N GLY A 69 -6.28 3.29 -7.69
CA GLY A 69 -6.44 4.72 -7.46
C GLY A 69 -7.53 5.38 -8.29
N THR A 70 -8.36 6.18 -7.62
CA THR A 70 -9.41 7.04 -8.22
C THR A 70 -9.31 8.49 -7.75
N ALA A 71 -8.32 8.84 -6.93
CA ALA A 71 -8.15 10.18 -6.39
C ALA A 71 -7.51 11.08 -7.47
N CYS A 72 -8.34 11.79 -8.23
CA CYS A 72 -7.86 12.76 -9.20
C CYS A 72 -7.89 14.18 -8.62
N PRO A 73 -6.74 14.86 -8.45
CA PRO A 73 -6.72 16.27 -8.09
C PRO A 73 -7.31 17.13 -9.22
N ARG A 74 -8.17 18.08 -8.86
CA ARG A 74 -8.94 19.00 -9.70
C ARG A 74 -8.72 20.48 -9.37
N SER A 75 -8.14 20.78 -8.20
CA SER A 75 -7.71 22.13 -7.82
C SER A 75 -6.19 22.20 -7.64
N THR A 76 -5.65 23.42 -7.57
CA THR A 76 -4.23 23.63 -7.26
C THR A 76 -3.89 23.10 -5.88
N GLN A 77 -4.76 23.31 -4.89
CA GLN A 77 -4.55 22.81 -3.53
C GLN A 77 -4.53 21.28 -3.49
N GLU A 78 -5.44 20.61 -4.20
CA GLU A 78 -5.45 19.16 -4.30
C GLU A 78 -4.19 18.61 -4.97
N LEU A 79 -3.71 19.29 -6.02
CA LEU A 79 -2.47 18.92 -6.70
C LEU A 79 -1.25 19.08 -5.77
N ASP A 80 -1.19 20.15 -4.99
CA ASP A 80 -0.13 20.39 -4.02
C ASP A 80 -0.12 19.32 -2.92
N ILE A 81 -1.29 18.92 -2.43
CA ILE A 81 -1.44 17.79 -1.49
C ILE A 81 -0.97 16.48 -2.13
N ALA A 82 -1.42 16.17 -3.34
CA ALA A 82 -1.04 14.95 -4.05
C ALA A 82 0.49 14.88 -4.28
N ASN A 83 1.12 15.99 -4.64
CA ASN A 83 2.57 16.11 -4.78
C ASN A 83 3.29 15.90 -3.44
N ALA A 84 2.82 16.54 -2.36
CA ALA A 84 3.41 16.39 -1.03
C ALA A 84 3.36 14.94 -0.54
N LEU A 85 2.20 14.28 -0.66
CA LEU A 85 2.02 12.87 -0.30
C LEU A 85 2.92 11.96 -1.13
N SER A 86 3.06 12.25 -2.42
CA SER A 86 3.95 11.50 -3.31
C SER A 86 5.40 11.57 -2.82
N ILE A 87 5.89 12.77 -2.48
CA ILE A 87 7.24 12.97 -1.97
C ILE A 87 7.43 12.29 -0.60
N LEU A 88 6.48 12.44 0.33
CA LEU A 88 6.55 11.80 1.64
C LEU A 88 6.62 10.27 1.54
N MET A 89 5.79 9.69 0.68
CA MET A 89 5.79 8.24 0.46
C MET A 89 7.05 7.75 -0.26
N ILE A 90 7.61 8.54 -1.18
CA ILE A 90 8.91 8.25 -1.78
C ILE A 90 10.00 8.22 -0.70
N ASN A 91 10.03 9.24 0.17
CA ASN A 91 11.01 9.35 1.25
C ASN A 91 10.88 8.21 2.27
N ALA A 92 9.67 7.70 2.50
CA ALA A 92 9.41 6.54 3.35
C ALA A 92 9.78 5.19 2.69
N GLY A 93 10.34 5.19 1.47
CA GLY A 93 10.66 3.97 0.73
C GLY A 93 9.44 3.27 0.14
N ALA A 94 8.28 3.92 0.15
CA ALA A 94 7.01 3.42 -0.39
C ALA A 94 6.75 3.91 -1.84
N ALA A 95 7.82 4.26 -2.57
CA ALA A 95 7.77 4.70 -3.96
C ALA A 95 7.30 3.56 -4.88
N SER A 96 6.07 3.62 -5.39
CA SER A 96 5.52 2.61 -6.30
C SER A 96 4.18 3.08 -6.90
N THR A 97 3.51 2.20 -7.65
CA THR A 97 2.10 2.29 -8.07
C THR A 97 1.12 2.16 -6.91
N PHE A 98 1.55 2.50 -5.69
CA PHE A 98 0.78 2.34 -4.45
C PHE A 98 -0.21 3.49 -4.26
N LEU A 99 0.16 4.71 -4.64
CA LEU A 99 -0.65 5.90 -4.39
C LEU A 99 -1.98 5.86 -5.16
N PRO A 100 -3.08 6.42 -4.61
CA PRO A 100 -4.39 6.35 -5.23
C PRO A 100 -4.59 7.39 -6.35
N PHE A 101 -3.52 8.06 -6.80
CA PHE A 101 -3.63 9.16 -7.73
C PHE A 101 -3.79 8.67 -9.17
N HIS A 102 -4.96 8.90 -9.73
CA HIS A 102 -5.27 8.60 -11.12
C HIS A 102 -6.36 9.56 -11.61
N CYS A 103 -6.13 10.17 -12.76
CA CYS A 103 -7.11 11.00 -13.42
C CYS A 103 -7.64 10.29 -14.67
N PRO A 104 -8.97 10.09 -14.77
CA PRO A 104 -9.56 9.56 -15.98
C PRO A 104 -9.31 10.54 -17.14
N LEU A 105 -9.12 9.98 -18.34
CA LEU A 105 -9.14 10.79 -19.55
C LEU A 105 -10.54 11.41 -19.68
N GLU A 106 -10.65 12.73 -19.85
CA GLU A 106 -11.93 13.36 -20.12
C GLU A 106 -12.51 12.77 -21.41
N SER A 107 -13.77 12.30 -21.36
CA SER A 107 -14.51 11.98 -22.58
C SER A 107 -14.85 13.32 -23.23
N GLY A 108 -14.11 13.65 -24.29
CA GLY A 108 -14.47 14.76 -25.15
C GLY A 108 -15.70 14.39 -25.96
N ASP A 109 -16.88 14.74 -25.43
CA ASP A 109 -18.13 14.84 -26.19
C ASP A 109 -18.36 16.28 -26.64
#